data_AF-N0CR72-F1
#
_entry.id   AF-N0CR72-F1
#
_cell.length_a   1.000
_cell.length_b   1.000
_cell.length_c   1.000
_cell.angle_alpha   90.00
_cell.angle_beta   90.00
_cell.angle_gamma   90.00
#
_symmetry.space_group_name_H-M   'P 1'
#
loop_
_entity.id
_entity.type
_entity.pdbx_description
1 polymer ?
#
loop_
_entity_poly.entity_id
_entity_poly.type
_entity_poly.pdbx_seq_one_letter_code
_entity_poly.pdbx_strand_id
1 'polypeptide(L)'
;MLVVRAGKGMLKQPEADRMAGRHGATRIAVIPDAGHDVHLDDPAAVYGEMVAFLAEATAAEATAAAESEAAAESEAAEKEAGAGA
;
A
#
# COMPACT_ATOMS: atom_id res chain seq x y z
N MET A 1 -2.51 -0.63 4.19
CA MET A 1 -3.67 0.15 4.71
C MET A 1 -3.45 1.61 4.38
N LEU A 2 -4.49 2.38 4.06
CA LEU A 2 -4.40 3.83 3.86
C LEU A 2 -5.08 4.57 5.01
N VAL A 3 -4.40 5.58 5.56
CA VAL A 3 -4.97 6.57 6.48
C VAL A 3 -4.88 7.94 5.82
N VAL A 4 -6.04 8.54 5.53
CA VAL A 4 -6.12 9.92 5.05
C VAL A 4 -6.42 10.83 6.23
N ARG A 5 -5.51 11.76 6.53
CA ARG A 5 -5.68 12.73 7.61
C ARG A 5 -5.79 14.15 7.08
N ALA A 6 -6.66 14.93 7.68
CA ALA A 6 -6.70 16.37 7.50
C ALA A 6 -5.54 17.06 8.25
N GLY A 7 -4.89 18.01 7.59
CA GLY A 7 -3.79 18.79 8.16
C GLY A 7 -4.23 19.68 9.32
N LYS A 8 -5.43 20.26 9.23
CA LYS A 8 -6.05 21.07 10.32
C LYS A 8 -7.05 20.26 11.16
N GLY A 9 -7.16 18.96 10.90
CA GLY A 9 -8.06 18.05 11.59
C GLY A 9 -7.64 17.69 13.02
N MET A 10 -8.43 16.80 13.62
CA MET A 10 -8.22 16.36 15.00
C MET A 10 -7.18 15.25 15.14
N LEU A 11 -7.02 14.39 14.11
CA LEU A 11 -5.99 13.35 14.11
C LEU A 11 -4.59 13.99 13.93
N LYS A 12 -3.81 14.01 15.00
CA LYS A 12 -2.45 14.57 15.02
C LYS A 12 -1.44 13.59 14.42
N GLN A 13 -0.38 14.14 13.81
CA GLN A 13 0.68 13.35 13.17
C GLN A 13 1.26 12.24 14.09
N PRO A 14 1.60 12.50 15.37
CA PRO A 14 2.16 11.45 16.22
C PRO A 14 1.22 10.27 16.47
N GLU A 15 -0.10 10.47 16.41
CA GLU A 15 -1.06 9.36 16.50
C GLU A 15 -1.13 8.59 15.18
N ALA A 16 -1.10 9.29 14.04
CA ALA A 16 -1.02 8.64 12.73
C ALA A 16 0.24 7.77 12.61
N ASP A 17 1.39 8.25 13.11
CA ASP A 17 2.64 7.49 13.12
C ASP A 17 2.53 6.24 14.01
N ARG A 18 1.87 6.33 15.17
CA ARG A 18 1.56 5.17 16.02
C ARG A 18 0.64 4.17 15.34
N MET A 19 -0.35 4.63 14.58
CA MET A 19 -1.21 3.77 13.77
C MET A 19 -0.38 3.03 12.72
N ALA A 20 0.55 3.71 12.06
CA ALA A 20 1.44 3.07 11.10
C ALA A 20 2.40 2.06 11.75
N GLY A 21 2.90 2.34 12.96
CA GLY A 21 3.73 1.40 13.71
C GLY A 21 3.04 0.09 14.09
N ARG A 22 1.71 0.08 14.25
CA ARG A 22 0.93 -1.14 14.56
C ARG A 22 0.74 -2.05 13.34
N HIS A 23 0.78 -1.48 12.15
CA HIS A 23 0.55 -2.18 10.89
C HIS A 23 1.63 -1.75 9.91
N GLY A 24 2.69 -2.56 9.77
CA GLY A 24 3.94 -2.22 9.07
C GLY A 24 3.82 -1.84 7.58
N ALA A 25 2.62 -1.85 7.00
CA ALA A 25 2.31 -1.43 5.62
C ALA A 25 1.23 -0.33 5.56
N THR A 26 1.16 0.53 6.59
CA THR A 26 0.21 1.64 6.59
C THR A 26 0.82 2.88 5.95
N ARG A 27 0.19 3.38 4.90
CA ARG A 27 0.48 4.68 4.29
C ARG A 27 -0.34 5.77 4.97
N ILE A 28 0.31 6.89 5.29
CA ILE A 28 -0.35 8.09 5.82
C ILE A 28 -0.33 9.16 4.73
N ALA A 29 -1.50 9.60 4.28
CA ALA A 29 -1.67 10.72 3.37
C ALA A 29 -2.25 11.93 4.12
N VAL A 30 -1.73 13.13 3.86
CA VAL A 30 -2.16 14.38 4.53
C VAL A 30 -2.78 15.33 3.52
N ILE A 31 -4.00 15.78 3.77
CA ILE A 31 -4.65 16.87 3.02
C ILE A 31 -4.48 18.16 3.81
N PRO A 32 -3.55 19.07 3.43
CA PRO A 32 -3.03 20.10 4.35
C PRO A 32 -4.08 21.06 4.90
N ASP A 33 -5.03 21.48 4.06
CA ASP A 33 -5.97 22.56 4.40
C ASP A 33 -7.32 22.09 4.93
N ALA A 34 -7.61 20.79 4.87
CA ALA A 34 -8.86 20.21 5.35
C ALA A 34 -8.98 20.21 6.88
N GLY A 35 -10.22 20.30 7.37
CA GLY A 35 -10.67 20.31 8.75
C GLY A 35 -11.08 18.93 9.28
N HIS A 36 -12.18 18.80 10.03
CA HIS A 36 -12.58 17.51 10.59
C HIS A 36 -13.07 16.54 9.51
N ASP A 37 -13.93 17.04 8.62
CA ASP A 37 -14.60 16.26 7.60
C ASP A 37 -13.80 16.29 6.29
N VAL A 38 -12.60 15.69 6.31
CA VAL A 38 -11.66 15.70 5.18
C VAL A 38 -12.29 15.24 3.85
N HIS A 39 -13.23 14.30 3.92
CA HIS A 39 -13.95 13.73 2.79
C HIS A 39 -14.99 14.70 2.18
N LEU A 40 -15.39 15.73 2.91
CA LEU A 40 -16.26 16.80 2.44
C LEU A 40 -15.46 18.06 2.06
N ASP A 41 -14.38 18.35 2.79
CA ASP A 41 -13.56 19.55 2.57
C ASP A 41 -12.77 19.48 1.25
N ASP A 42 -12.23 18.31 0.91
CA ASP A 42 -11.54 18.08 -0.37
C ASP A 42 -11.77 16.64 -0.89
N PRO A 43 -12.96 16.35 -1.43
CA PRO A 43 -13.29 15.02 -1.93
C PRO A 43 -12.38 14.58 -3.09
N ALA A 44 -11.87 15.52 -3.88
CA ALA A 44 -11.00 15.22 -5.01
C ALA A 44 -9.62 14.74 -4.55
N ALA A 45 -9.02 15.41 -3.57
CA ALA A 45 -7.75 14.98 -2.99
C ALA A 45 -7.88 13.62 -2.27
N VAL A 46 -8.97 13.41 -1.51
CA VAL A 46 -9.24 12.10 -0.88
C VAL A 46 -9.34 11.00 -1.94
N TYR A 47 -10.10 11.24 -3.00
CA TYR A 47 -10.23 10.28 -4.09
C TYR A 47 -8.89 10.00 -4.78
N GLY A 48 -8.07 11.03 -5.01
CA GLY A 48 -6.73 10.89 -5.59
C GLY A 48 -5.83 9.96 -4.78
N GLU A 49 -5.78 10.12 -3.46
CA GLU A 49 -5.00 9.24 -2.57
C GLU A 49 -5.53 7.80 -2.56
N MET A 50 -6.84 7.61 -2.64
CA MET A 50 -7.44 6.28 -2.76
C MET A 50 -7.02 5.58 -4.07
N VAL A 51 -7.08 6.29 -5.21
CA VAL A 51 -6.67 5.76 -6.51
C VAL A 51 -5.18 5.38 -6.50
N ALA A 52 -4.33 6.26 -5.97
CA ALA A 52 -2.89 5.99 -5.87
C ALA A 52 -2.59 4.76 -5.00
N PHE A 53 -3.23 4.65 -3.83
CA PHE A 53 -3.07 3.51 -2.94
C PHE A 53 -3.50 2.19 -3.58
N LEU A 54 -4.63 2.18 -4.31
CA LEU A 54 -5.10 0.98 -4.99
C LEU A 54 -4.18 0.58 -6.15
N ALA A 55 -3.68 1.54 -6.93
CA ALA A 55 -2.72 1.27 -7.98
C ALA A 55 -1.44 0.62 -7.43
N GLU A 56 -0.89 1.17 -6.34
CA GLU A 56 0.28 0.59 -5.66
C GLU A 56 0.02 -0.83 -5.14
N ALA A 57 -1.16 -1.07 -4.56
CA ALA A 57 -1.53 -2.41 -4.07
C ALA A 57 -1.62 -3.44 -5.20
N THR A 58 -2.22 -3.07 -6.34
CA THR A 58 -2.32 -3.97 -7.50
C THR A 58 -0.97 -4.24 -8.15
N ALA A 59 -0.08 -3.25 -8.20
CA ALA A 59 1.27 -3.42 -8.73
C ALA A 59 2.12 -4.33 -7.83
N ALA A 60 1.97 -4.21 -6.50
CA ALA A 60 2.65 -5.08 -5.55
C ALA A 60 2.18 -6.54 -5.69
N GLU A 61 0.87 -6.77 -5.85
CA GLU A 61 0.31 -8.10 -6.10
C GLU A 61 0.83 -8.72 -7.41
N ALA A 62 0.87 -7.94 -8.49
CA ALA A 62 1.39 -8.39 -9.79
C ALA A 62 2.88 -8.77 -9.71
N THR A 63 3.67 -8.00 -8.96
CA THR A 63 5.10 -8.29 -8.76
C THR A 63 5.28 -9.59 -7.99
N ALA A 64 4.54 -9.78 -6.89
CA ALA A 64 4.61 -11.01 -6.10
C ALA A 64 4.19 -12.26 -6.91
N ALA A 65 3.18 -12.11 -7.79
CA ALA A 65 2.77 -13.20 -8.69
C ALA A 65 3.89 -13.57 -9.67
N ALA A 66 4.54 -12.59 -10.29
CA ALA A 66 5.65 -12.81 -11.22
C ALA A 66 6.87 -13.45 -10.53
N GLU A 67 7.20 -13.03 -9.31
CA GLU A 67 8.27 -13.64 -8.52
C GLU A 67 7.96 -15.10 -8.15
N SER A 68 6.70 -15.40 -7.80
CA SER A 68 6.26 -16.77 -7.51
C SER A 68 6.31 -17.67 -8.74
N GLU A 69 5.95 -17.15 -9.92
CA GLU A 69 6.01 -17.87 -11.18
C GLU A 69 7.46 -18.18 -11.57
N ALA A 70 8.34 -17.17 -11.50
CA ALA A 70 9.77 -17.35 -11.77
C ALA A 70 10.44 -18.35 -10.80
N ALA A 71 10.05 -18.33 -9.51
CA ALA A 71 10.54 -19.31 -8.53
C ALA A 71 10.09 -20.74 -8.89
N ALA A 72 8.83 -20.92 -9.28
CA ALA A 72 8.29 -22.23 -9.69
C ALA A 72 8.98 -22.77 -10.95
N GLU A 73 9.28 -21.91 -11.94
CA GLU A 73 10.03 -22.28 -13.14
C GLU A 73 11.46 -22.72 -12.82
N SER A 74 12.13 -22.03 -11.88
CA SER A 74 13.50 -22.39 -11.46
C SER A 74 13.56 -23.74 -10.74
N GLU A 75 12.59 -24.04 -9.86
CA GLU A 75 12.50 -25.31 -9.14
C GLU A 75 12.20 -26.49 -10.09
N ALA A 76 11.37 -26.26 -11.12
CA ALA A 76 11.09 -27.25 -12.15
C ALA A 76 12.34 -27.58 -12.99
N ALA A 77 13.11 -26.57 -13.38
CA ALA A 77 14.34 -26.75 -14.16
C ALA A 77 15.44 -27.51 -13.39
N GLU A 78 15.60 -27.25 -12.08
CA GLU A 78 16.54 -28.00 -11.24
C GLU A 78 16.14 -29.48 -11.09
N LYS A 79 14.84 -29.76 -10.98
CA LYS A 79 14.31 -31.13 -10.87
C LYS A 79 14.51 -31.94 -12.15
N GLU A 80 14.35 -31.33 -13.32
CA GLU A 80 14.61 -31.97 -14.62
C GLU A 80 16.10 -32.24 -14.83
N ALA A 81 16.98 -31.34 -14.38
CA ALA A 81 18.43 -31.52 -14.46
C ALA A 81 18.95 -32.63 -13.51
N GLY A 82 18.30 -32.83 -12.36
CA GLY A 82 18.69 -33.83 -11.36
C GLY A 82 18.20 -35.26 -11.62
N ALA A 83 17.20 -35.46 -12.49
CA ALA A 83 16.60 -36.78 -12.75
C ALA A 83 17.37 -37.65 -13.78
N GLY A 84 18.47 -37.13 -14.35
CA GLY A 84 19.29 -37.80 -15.37
C GLY A 84 20.62 -38.39 -14.88
N ALA A 85 20.87 -38.42 -13.56
CA ALA A 85 22.12 -38.92 -12.96
C ALA A 85 21.97 -40.30 -12.31
#